data_AF-A0A972SES4-F1
#
_entry.id   AF-A0A972SES4-F1
#
_cell.length_a   1.000
_cell.length_b   1.000
_cell.length_c   1.000
_cell.angle_alpha   90.00
_cell.angle_beta   90.00
_cell.angle_gamma   90.00
#
_symmetry.space_group_name_H-M   'P 1'
#
loop_
_entity.id
_entity.type
_entity.pdbx_description
1 polymer ?
#
loop_
_entity_poly.entity_id
_entity_poly.type
_entity_poly.pdbx_seq_one_letter_code
_entity_poly.pdbx_strand_id
1 'polypeptide(L)'
;MFKEGEFVLIKYGDKRFLRKLQRGQSVNVKKDVLKLDELIGKPEGVKIGPWEVFRPDLEDVILLGFERKTQIIYPKDAFYIAYKLSLDRSSRVLEFGTGSGALCAVLSRLAGEVWTYEISEEFYKTALKNFRRFGLGGNVRFHLGDFAQAEVPERYFDAAFVDVKNPLPYLHKVHRV
;
A
#
# COMPACT_ATOMS: atom_id res chain seq x y z
N MET A 1 -2.70 21.97 9.06
CA MET A 1 -4.18 21.95 9.14
C MET A 1 -4.71 20.89 8.18
N PHE A 2 -5.80 20.20 8.52
CA PHE A 2 -6.49 19.28 7.63
C PHE A 2 -7.28 20.04 6.55
N LYS A 3 -7.40 19.42 5.38
CA LYS A 3 -8.05 19.91 4.17
C LYS A 3 -9.11 18.92 3.73
N GLU A 4 -10.15 19.45 3.11
CA GLU A 4 -11.14 18.62 2.44
C GLU A 4 -10.49 17.77 1.33
N GLY A 5 -10.93 16.52 1.23
CA GLY A 5 -10.41 15.56 0.27
C GLY A 5 -9.20 14.73 0.74
N GLU A 6 -8.50 15.11 1.82
CA GLU A 6 -7.40 14.29 2.36
C GLU A 6 -7.93 13.09 3.17
N PHE A 7 -7.12 12.03 3.29
CA PHE A 7 -7.43 10.91 4.18
C PHE A 7 -6.94 11.19 5.60
N VAL A 8 -7.75 10.86 6.59
CA VAL A 8 -7.43 10.97 8.02
C VAL A 8 -7.65 9.63 8.73
N LEU A 9 -6.80 9.37 9.71
CA LEU A 9 -6.98 8.33 10.70
C LEU A 9 -7.75 8.92 11.90
N ILE A 10 -8.90 8.34 12.20
CA ILE A 10 -9.72 8.71 13.36
C ILE A 10 -9.64 7.56 14.37
N LYS A 11 -9.23 7.87 15.60
CA LYS A 11 -9.14 6.93 16.71
C LYS A 11 -10.27 7.17 17.72
N TYR A 12 -10.81 6.09 18.26
CA TYR A 12 -11.76 6.07 19.39
C TYR A 12 -11.38 4.92 20.32
N GLY A 13 -10.62 5.23 21.38
CA GLY A 13 -9.91 4.20 22.14
C GLY A 13 -9.04 3.34 21.21
N ASP A 14 -9.26 2.03 21.21
CA ASP A 14 -8.54 1.08 20.36
C ASP A 14 -9.08 0.99 18.92
N LYS A 15 -10.26 1.57 18.65
CA LYS A 15 -10.86 1.54 17.31
C LYS A 15 -10.18 2.56 16.41
N ARG A 16 -9.92 2.16 15.18
CA ARG A 16 -9.30 2.99 14.14
C ARG A 16 -10.18 3.02 12.89
N PHE A 17 -10.34 4.20 12.31
CA PHE A 17 -11.10 4.41 11.09
C PHE A 17 -10.30 5.27 10.12
N LEU A 18 -10.11 4.76 8.90
CA LEU A 18 -9.58 5.57 7.80
C LEU A 18 -10.74 6.19 7.04
N ARG A 19 -10.78 7.51 6.93
CA ARG A 19 -11.84 8.25 6.22
C ARG A 19 -11.26 9.32 5.33
N LYS A 20 -11.90 9.55 4.18
CA LYS A 20 -11.64 10.73 3.37
C LYS A 20 -12.44 11.88 3.96
N LEU A 21 -11.81 13.00 4.28
CA LEU A 21 -12.52 14.17 4.79
C LEU A 21 -13.41 14.74 3.70
N GLN A 22 -14.71 14.59 3.89
CA GLN A 22 -15.75 15.16 3.03
C GLN A 22 -16.83 15.77 3.92
N ARG A 23 -17.28 16.97 3.57
CA ARG A 23 -18.34 17.65 4.30
C ARG A 23 -19.64 16.84 4.32
N GLY A 24 -20.39 16.95 5.41
CA GLY A 24 -21.65 16.26 5.61
C GLY A 24 -21.52 14.79 6.02
N GLN A 25 -20.30 14.24 6.10
CA GLN A 25 -20.07 12.88 6.61
C GLN A 25 -19.81 12.87 8.12
N SER A 26 -20.08 11.74 8.75
CA SER A 26 -19.76 11.51 10.16
C SER A 26 -19.22 10.10 10.43
N VAL A 27 -18.57 9.96 11.58
CA VAL A 27 -18.24 8.66 12.18
C VAL A 27 -19.04 8.53 13.47
N ASN A 28 -19.76 7.42 13.60
CA ASN A 28 -20.63 7.16 14.75
C ASN A 28 -20.10 5.94 15.51
N VAL A 29 -19.86 6.07 16.81
CA VAL A 29 -19.52 4.95 17.69
C VAL A 29 -20.32 5.09 18.98
N LYS A 30 -21.17 4.10 19.28
CA LYS A 30 -22.10 4.13 20.42
C LYS A 30 -22.99 5.39 20.34
N LYS A 31 -22.92 6.26 21.35
CA LYS A 31 -23.65 7.54 21.42
C LYS A 31 -22.84 8.73 20.92
N ASP A 32 -21.55 8.52 20.62
CA ASP A 32 -20.65 9.59 20.21
C ASP A 32 -20.64 9.71 18.69
N VAL A 33 -20.77 10.95 18.21
CA VAL A 33 -20.79 11.29 16.79
C VAL A 33 -19.70 12.31 16.53
N LEU A 34 -18.83 12.04 15.55
CA LEU A 34 -17.85 13.00 15.05
C LEU A 34 -18.27 13.44 13.65
N LYS A 35 -18.63 14.72 13.47
CA LYS A 35 -18.86 15.28 12.15
C LYS A 35 -17.52 15.63 11.51
N LEU A 36 -17.29 15.21 10.26
CA LEU A 36 -16.01 15.43 9.59
C LEU A 36 -15.77 16.91 9.27
N ASP A 37 -16.83 17.72 9.17
CA ASP A 37 -16.77 19.18 9.05
C ASP A 37 -15.97 19.84 10.18
N GLU A 38 -16.02 19.29 11.40
CA GLU A 38 -15.32 19.83 12.58
C GLU A 38 -13.79 19.65 12.50
N LEU A 39 -13.33 18.77 11.61
CA LEU A 39 -11.92 18.45 11.43
C LEU A 39 -11.24 19.33 10.38
N ILE A 40 -12.00 19.84 9.40
CA ILE A 40 -11.45 20.68 8.33
C ILE A 40 -10.89 21.96 8.95
N GLY A 41 -9.62 22.26 8.65
CA GLY A 41 -8.93 23.39 9.26
C GLY A 41 -8.48 23.15 10.70
N LYS A 42 -8.48 21.92 11.23
CA LYS A 42 -7.81 21.61 12.52
C LYS A 42 -6.39 21.10 12.29
N PRO A 43 -5.46 21.25 13.26
CA PRO A 43 -4.15 20.63 13.16
C PRO A 43 -4.23 19.10 13.33
N GLU A 44 -3.15 18.42 12.94
CA GLU A 44 -2.98 16.99 13.21
C GLU A 44 -2.81 16.74 14.70
N GLY A 45 -3.31 15.60 15.19
CA GLY A 45 -3.32 15.28 16.62
C GLY A 45 -4.44 15.97 17.40
N VAL A 46 -5.40 16.61 16.71
CA VAL A 46 -6.56 17.24 17.36
C VAL A 46 -7.39 16.20 18.12
N LYS A 47 -7.83 16.59 19.32
CA LYS A 47 -8.76 15.81 20.15
C LYS A 47 -10.12 16.49 20.22
N ILE A 48 -11.18 15.74 19.91
CA ILE A 48 -12.58 16.20 20.00
C ILE A 48 -13.33 15.18 20.85
N GLY A 49 -13.57 15.49 22.12
CA GLY A 49 -14.14 14.51 23.06
C GLY A 49 -13.30 13.21 23.13
N PRO A 50 -13.88 12.04 22.82
CA PRO A 50 -13.17 10.76 22.81
C PRO A 50 -12.35 10.49 21.54
N TRP A 51 -12.41 11.39 20.55
CA TRP A 51 -11.80 11.21 19.23
C TRP A 51 -10.41 11.84 19.16
N GLU A 52 -9.45 11.13 18.58
CA GLU A 52 -8.13 11.68 18.22
C GLU A 52 -7.91 11.48 16.72
N VAL A 53 -7.44 12.52 16.02
CA VAL A 53 -7.36 12.50 14.56
C VAL A 53 -5.94 12.80 14.07
N PHE A 54 -5.41 11.90 13.23
CA PHE A 54 -4.06 11.94 12.68
C PHE A 54 -4.08 11.80 11.15
N ARG A 55 -2.94 12.06 10.49
CA ARG A 55 -2.76 11.56 9.13
C ARG A 55 -2.44 10.07 9.19
N PRO A 56 -2.99 9.26 8.28
CA PRO A 56 -2.67 7.85 8.23
C PRO A 56 -1.24 7.67 7.75
N ASP A 57 -0.53 6.72 8.36
CA ASP A 57 0.71 6.22 7.78
C ASP A 57 0.44 5.14 6.72
N LEU A 58 1.50 4.55 6.18
CA LEU A 58 1.37 3.50 5.17
C LEU A 58 0.73 2.22 5.74
N GLU A 59 1.00 1.90 7.01
CA GLU A 59 0.40 0.74 7.67
C GLU A 59 -1.11 0.93 7.81
N ASP A 60 -1.58 2.10 8.25
CA ASP A 60 -3.00 2.41 8.33
C ASP A 60 -3.68 2.34 6.95
N VAL A 61 -3.02 2.86 5.90
CA VAL A 61 -3.51 2.78 4.52
C VAL A 61 -3.65 1.32 4.06
N ILE A 62 -2.66 0.47 4.32
CA ILE A 62 -2.70 -0.96 3.98
C ILE A 62 -3.77 -1.67 4.82
N LEU A 63 -3.80 -1.44 6.13
CA LEU A 63 -4.62 -2.18 7.10
C LEU A 63 -6.08 -1.75 7.16
N LEU A 64 -6.42 -0.52 6.75
CA LEU A 64 -7.78 0.01 6.83
C LEU A 64 -8.31 0.50 5.47
N GLY A 65 -7.42 0.75 4.51
CA GLY A 65 -7.74 1.40 3.24
C GLY A 65 -7.76 0.49 2.02
N PHE A 66 -6.80 -0.42 1.91
CA PHE A 66 -6.68 -1.29 0.75
C PHE A 66 -7.83 -2.30 0.67
N GLU A 67 -8.42 -2.41 -0.52
CA GLU A 67 -9.27 -3.55 -0.87
C GLU A 67 -8.40 -4.79 -0.98
N ARG A 68 -8.73 -5.84 -0.22
CA ARG A 68 -7.96 -7.09 -0.19
C ARG A 68 -8.76 -8.21 -0.81
N LYS A 69 -8.36 -8.63 -2.00
CA LYS A 69 -8.92 -9.80 -2.69
C LYS A 69 -8.02 -11.04 -2.57
N THR A 70 -6.79 -10.83 -2.10
CA THR A 70 -5.80 -11.87 -1.84
C THR A 70 -5.38 -11.83 -0.38
N GLN A 71 -4.74 -12.90 0.09
CA GLN A 71 -3.93 -12.79 1.30
C GLN A 71 -2.82 -11.76 1.06
N ILE A 72 -2.54 -10.96 2.08
CA ILE A 72 -1.48 -9.96 2.04
C ILE A 72 -0.32 -10.37 2.95
N ILE A 73 0.88 -9.94 2.59
CA ILE A 73 1.98 -9.83 3.54
C ILE A 73 1.70 -8.61 4.42
N TYR A 74 1.63 -8.82 5.73
CA TYR A 74 1.32 -7.76 6.68
C TYR A 74 2.51 -6.79 6.81
N PRO A 75 2.26 -5.51 7.17
CA PRO A 75 3.30 -4.48 7.19
C PRO A 75 4.57 -4.89 7.96
N LYS A 76 4.43 -5.53 9.12
CA LYS A 76 5.57 -6.03 9.90
C LYS A 76 6.53 -6.89 9.07
N ASP A 77 6.00 -7.89 8.37
CA ASP A 77 6.80 -8.80 7.56
C ASP A 77 7.27 -8.12 6.28
N ALA A 78 6.44 -7.28 5.66
CA ALA A 78 6.81 -6.51 4.47
C ALA A 78 8.01 -5.57 4.73
N PHE A 79 8.03 -4.88 5.87
CA PHE A 79 9.18 -4.05 6.28
C PHE A 79 10.42 -4.89 6.53
N TYR A 80 10.27 -6.05 7.18
CA TYR A 80 11.39 -6.96 7.42
C TYR A 80 11.95 -7.54 6.11
N ILE A 81 11.09 -7.92 5.17
CA ILE A 81 11.48 -8.37 3.81
C ILE A 81 12.26 -7.26 3.11
N ALA A 82 11.74 -6.04 3.07
CA ALA A 82 12.41 -4.92 2.42
C ALA A 82 13.78 -4.61 3.05
N TYR A 83 13.89 -4.72 4.38
CA TYR A 83 15.16 -4.61 5.09
C TYR A 83 16.13 -5.75 4.70
N LYS A 84 15.65 -7.00 4.65
CA LYS A 84 16.46 -8.17 4.28
C LYS A 84 16.93 -8.12 2.82
N LEU A 85 16.18 -7.46 1.94
CA LEU A 85 16.56 -7.17 0.56
C LEU A 85 17.54 -5.98 0.45
N SER A 86 17.93 -5.35 1.55
CA SER A 86 18.86 -4.21 1.60
C SER A 86 18.43 -3.04 0.71
N LEU A 87 17.13 -2.75 0.68
CA LEU A 87 16.56 -1.75 -0.23
C LEU A 87 16.86 -0.33 0.22
N ASP A 88 17.22 0.51 -0.75
CA ASP A 88 17.33 1.95 -0.63
C ASP A 88 16.81 2.67 -1.89
N ARG A 89 16.96 4.00 -1.94
CA ARG A 89 16.45 4.84 -3.04
C ARG A 89 17.12 4.63 -4.39
N SER A 90 18.22 3.88 -4.45
CA SER A 90 18.88 3.48 -5.69
C SER A 90 18.41 2.10 -6.19
N SER A 91 17.75 1.29 -5.33
CA SER A 91 17.37 -0.07 -5.68
C SER A 91 16.25 -0.13 -6.72
N ARG A 92 16.42 -1.01 -7.70
CA ARG A 92 15.41 -1.46 -8.65
C ARG A 92 14.93 -2.84 -8.24
N VAL A 93 13.64 -2.97 -7.94
CA VAL A 93 13.08 -4.19 -7.35
C VAL A 93 12.12 -4.86 -8.31
N LEU A 94 12.30 -6.16 -8.49
CA LEU A 94 11.31 -7.02 -9.14
C LEU A 94 10.37 -7.62 -8.09
N GLU A 95 9.07 -7.48 -8.30
CA GLU A 95 8.02 -8.18 -7.58
C GLU A 95 7.18 -8.96 -8.60
N PHE A 96 6.77 -10.18 -8.27
CA PHE A 96 5.68 -10.81 -9.01
C PHE A 96 4.83 -11.68 -8.11
N GLY A 97 3.52 -11.64 -8.37
CA GLY A 97 2.49 -11.91 -7.36
C GLY A 97 2.04 -10.62 -6.68
N THR A 98 1.68 -9.59 -7.46
CA THR A 98 1.27 -8.27 -6.92
C THR A 98 0.11 -8.39 -5.92
N GLY A 99 -0.85 -9.28 -6.20
CA GLY A 99 -2.03 -9.51 -5.38
C GLY A 99 -2.80 -8.21 -5.12
N SER A 100 -3.01 -7.89 -3.85
CA SER A 100 -3.69 -6.64 -3.44
C SER A 100 -2.76 -5.41 -3.37
N GLY A 101 -1.46 -5.59 -3.62
CA GLY A 101 -0.44 -4.53 -3.67
C GLY A 101 0.15 -4.10 -2.33
N ALA A 102 -0.08 -4.84 -1.24
CA ALA A 102 0.38 -4.46 0.10
C ALA A 102 1.91 -4.45 0.22
N LEU A 103 2.59 -5.52 -0.22
CA LEU A 103 4.05 -5.60 -0.24
C LEU A 103 4.61 -4.54 -1.21
N CYS A 104 4.11 -4.50 -2.44
CA CYS A 104 4.41 -3.48 -3.43
C CYS A 104 4.43 -2.06 -2.86
N ALA A 105 3.43 -1.71 -2.03
CA ALA A 105 3.34 -0.38 -1.44
C ALA A 105 4.52 -0.10 -0.49
N VAL A 106 4.92 -1.08 0.31
CA VAL A 106 6.10 -1.00 1.19
C VAL A 106 7.40 -0.95 0.38
N LEU A 107 7.56 -1.82 -0.62
CA LEU A 107 8.72 -1.81 -1.52
C LEU A 107 8.87 -0.45 -2.19
N SER A 108 7.80 0.11 -2.74
CA SER A 108 7.79 1.42 -3.42
C SER A 108 8.19 2.57 -2.48
N ARG A 109 7.94 2.42 -1.17
CA ARG A 109 8.29 3.41 -0.17
C ARG A 109 9.77 3.41 0.16
N LEU A 110 10.52 2.36 -0.15
CA LEU A 110 11.94 2.23 0.17
C LEU A 110 12.83 2.24 -1.09
N ALA A 111 12.42 1.53 -2.12
CA ALA A 111 13.12 1.42 -3.40
C ALA A 111 13.09 2.71 -4.24
N GLY A 112 14.01 2.80 -5.19
CA GLY A 112 14.01 3.80 -6.26
C GLY A 112 12.98 3.48 -7.33
N GLU A 113 12.86 2.21 -7.72
CA GLU A 113 11.93 1.72 -8.72
C GLU A 113 11.41 0.32 -8.35
N VAL A 114 10.14 0.03 -8.60
CA VAL A 114 9.55 -1.30 -8.42
C VAL A 114 8.83 -1.70 -9.70
N TRP A 115 9.15 -2.87 -10.25
CA TRP A 115 8.35 -3.49 -11.32
C TRP A 115 7.60 -4.65 -10.71
N THR A 116 6.28 -4.62 -10.82
CA THR A 116 5.42 -5.66 -10.26
C THR A 116 4.60 -6.34 -11.34
N TYR A 117 4.59 -7.68 -11.34
CA TYR A 117 3.81 -8.49 -12.27
C TYR A 117 2.65 -9.19 -11.57
N GLU A 118 1.51 -9.24 -12.24
CA GLU A 118 0.32 -9.96 -11.79
C GLU A 118 -0.33 -10.67 -12.97
N ILE A 119 -0.61 -11.96 -12.83
CA ILE A 119 -1.21 -12.77 -13.88
C ILE A 119 -2.74 -12.63 -13.89
N SER A 120 -3.35 -12.38 -12.72
CA SER A 120 -4.79 -12.19 -12.57
C SER A 120 -5.19 -10.75 -12.87
N GLU A 121 -5.96 -10.54 -13.93
CA GLU A 121 -6.48 -9.21 -14.29
C GLU A 121 -7.30 -8.58 -13.15
N GLU A 122 -8.03 -9.38 -12.38
CA GLU A 122 -8.79 -8.93 -11.23
C GLU A 122 -7.89 -8.34 -10.13
N PHE A 123 -6.82 -9.05 -9.78
CA PHE A 123 -5.89 -8.61 -8.73
C PHE A 123 -5.07 -7.43 -9.20
N TYR A 124 -4.63 -7.44 -10.46
CA TYR A 124 -3.98 -6.31 -11.11
C TYR A 124 -4.83 -5.02 -11.02
N LYS A 125 -6.12 -5.11 -11.39
CA LYS A 125 -7.06 -3.97 -11.27
C LYS A 125 -7.25 -3.55 -9.82
N THR A 126 -7.29 -4.49 -8.88
CA THR A 126 -7.42 -4.21 -7.44
C THR A 126 -6.20 -3.45 -6.91
N ALA A 127 -4.99 -3.90 -7.21
CA ALA A 127 -3.76 -3.22 -6.84
C ALA A 127 -3.70 -1.80 -7.43
N LEU A 128 -3.97 -1.64 -8.73
CA LEU A 128 -4.02 -0.32 -9.37
C LEU A 128 -5.05 0.61 -8.70
N LYS A 129 -6.23 0.09 -8.38
CA LYS A 129 -7.28 0.87 -7.70
C LYS A 129 -6.83 1.31 -6.30
N ASN A 130 -6.19 0.42 -5.53
CA ASN A 130 -5.63 0.75 -4.23
C ASN A 130 -4.59 1.88 -4.34
N PHE A 131 -3.63 1.73 -5.24
CA PHE A 131 -2.57 2.71 -5.44
C PHE A 131 -3.11 4.06 -5.89
N ARG A 132 -4.00 4.09 -6.89
CA ARG A 132 -4.65 5.32 -7.36
C ARG A 132 -5.47 6.00 -6.28
N ARG A 133 -6.20 5.23 -5.46
CA ARG A 133 -7.05 5.78 -4.38
C ARG A 133 -6.25 6.55 -3.35
N PHE A 134 -5.03 6.10 -3.05
CA PHE A 134 -4.16 6.70 -2.03
C PHE A 134 -3.00 7.52 -2.60
N GLY A 135 -2.94 7.72 -3.92
CA GLY A 135 -1.87 8.48 -4.57
C GLY A 135 -0.48 7.86 -4.39
N LEU A 136 -0.41 6.53 -4.37
CA LEU A 136 0.84 5.77 -4.17
C LEU A 136 1.47 5.35 -5.50
N GLY A 137 2.73 4.92 -5.42
CA GLY A 137 3.44 4.21 -6.50
C GLY A 137 3.87 5.06 -7.69
N GLY A 138 4.28 6.31 -7.46
CA GLY A 138 4.90 7.14 -8.50
C GLY A 138 6.18 6.54 -9.11
N ASN A 139 6.76 5.53 -8.46
CA ASN A 139 7.92 4.75 -8.89
C ASN A 139 7.60 3.27 -9.16
N VAL A 140 6.33 2.91 -9.32
CA VAL A 140 5.90 1.52 -9.55
C VAL A 140 5.43 1.34 -10.99
N ARG A 141 6.01 0.35 -11.68
CA ARG A 141 5.54 -0.13 -12.98
C ARG A 141 4.72 -1.39 -12.78
N PHE A 142 3.43 -1.30 -13.05
CA PHE A 142 2.50 -2.43 -12.97
C PHE A 142 2.44 -3.13 -14.33
N HIS A 143 2.62 -4.46 -14.32
CA HIS A 143 2.54 -5.31 -15.50
C HIS A 143 1.45 -6.38 -15.31
N LEU A 144 0.51 -6.43 -16.25
CA LEU A 144 -0.45 -7.53 -16.34
C LEU A 144 0.14 -8.62 -17.22
N GLY A 145 0.33 -9.80 -16.66
CA GLY A 145 0.87 -10.96 -17.37
C GLY A 145 1.80 -11.81 -16.52
N ASP A 146 2.15 -12.96 -17.06
CA ASP A 146 3.10 -13.88 -16.45
C ASP A 146 4.54 -13.36 -16.59
N PHE A 147 5.23 -13.20 -15.47
CA PHE A 147 6.64 -12.78 -15.47
C PHE A 147 7.52 -13.77 -16.26
N ALA A 148 7.17 -15.05 -16.39
CA ALA A 148 7.91 -16.02 -17.19
C ALA A 148 8.02 -15.59 -18.66
N GLN A 149 7.04 -14.86 -19.18
CA GLN A 149 6.98 -14.38 -20.56
C GLN A 149 7.51 -12.95 -20.74
N ALA A 150 7.76 -12.22 -19.64
CA ALA A 150 8.19 -10.83 -19.71
C ALA A 150 9.60 -10.67 -20.32
N GLU A 151 9.77 -9.72 -21.23
CA GLU A 151 11.09 -9.32 -21.70
C GLU A 151 11.64 -8.22 -20.80
N VAL A 152 12.76 -8.51 -20.14
CA VAL A 152 13.44 -7.58 -19.24
C VAL A 152 14.95 -7.67 -19.49
N PRO A 153 15.70 -6.56 -19.34
CA PRO A 153 17.15 -6.58 -19.52
C PRO A 153 17.82 -7.49 -18.49
N GLU A 154 18.94 -8.11 -18.87
CA GLU A 154 19.74 -8.89 -17.91
C GLU A 154 20.36 -7.97 -16.84
N ARG A 155 20.44 -8.46 -15.60
CA ARG A 155 21.03 -7.76 -14.44
C ARG A 155 20.47 -6.35 -14.23
N TYR A 156 19.19 -6.15 -14.53
CA TYR A 156 18.49 -4.89 -14.34
C TYR A 156 18.03 -4.70 -12.89
N PHE A 157 17.65 -5.76 -12.20
CA PHE A 157 17.13 -5.66 -10.83
C PHE A 157 18.24 -5.90 -9.79
N ASP A 158 18.19 -5.14 -8.71
CA ASP A 158 19.12 -5.25 -7.58
C ASP A 158 18.57 -6.22 -6.51
N ALA A 159 17.25 -6.42 -6.49
CA ALA A 159 16.55 -7.33 -5.60
C ALA A 159 15.26 -7.87 -6.25
N ALA A 160 14.83 -9.06 -5.83
CA ALA A 160 13.57 -9.65 -6.27
C ALA A 160 12.80 -10.25 -5.08
N PHE A 161 11.48 -10.14 -5.10
CA PHE A 161 10.58 -10.86 -4.21
C PHE A 161 9.51 -11.61 -5.01
N VAL A 162 9.27 -12.85 -4.62
CA VAL A 162 8.40 -13.78 -5.35
C VAL A 162 7.31 -14.30 -4.43
N ASP A 163 6.06 -13.88 -4.67
CA ASP A 163 4.89 -14.33 -3.90
C ASP A 163 3.87 -15.04 -4.81
N VAL A 164 4.22 -16.24 -5.23
CA VAL A 164 3.35 -17.06 -6.08
C VAL A 164 3.27 -18.49 -5.55
N LYS A 165 2.22 -19.22 -5.96
CA LYS A 165 1.99 -20.61 -5.52
C LYS A 165 3.17 -21.55 -5.78
N ASN A 166 3.86 -21.38 -6.91
CA ASN A 166 5.04 -22.16 -7.27
C ASN A 166 6.14 -21.23 -7.80
N PRO A 167 7.13 -20.85 -6.97
CA PRO A 167 8.20 -19.94 -7.36
C PRO A 167 9.32 -20.61 -8.17
N LEU A 168 9.47 -21.94 -8.07
CA LEU A 168 10.62 -22.66 -8.64
C LEU A 168 10.84 -22.43 -10.16
N PRO A 169 9.79 -22.41 -11.01
CA PRO A 169 9.97 -22.22 -12.45
C PRO A 169 10.60 -20.87 -12.82
N TYR A 170 10.53 -19.87 -11.94
CA TYR A 170 11.01 -18.52 -12.20
C TYR A 170 12.46 -18.31 -11.78
N LEU A 171 13.03 -19.16 -10.93
CA LEU A 171 14.32 -18.92 -10.28
C LEU A 171 15.46 -18.66 -11.27
N HIS A 172 15.56 -19.46 -12.34
CA HIS A 172 16.58 -19.27 -13.36
C HIS A 172 16.47 -17.91 -14.06
N LYS A 173 15.24 -17.46 -14.33
CA LYS A 173 15.00 -16.17 -14.95
C LYS A 173 15.31 -15.04 -13.98
N VAL A 174 14.82 -15.12 -12.74
CA VAL A 174 15.05 -14.13 -11.69
C VAL A 174 16.54 -13.91 -11.45
N HIS A 175 17.34 -14.98 -11.43
CA HIS A 175 18.80 -14.87 -11.25
C HIS A 175 19.52 -14.17 -12.43
N ARG A 176 18.93 -14.17 -13.62
CA ARG A 176 19.53 -13.56 -14.82
C ARG A 176 19.23 -12.07 -14.95
N VAL A 177 18.08 -11.64 -14.45
CA VAL A 177 17.51 -10.30 -14.69
C VAL A 177 17.82 -9.32 -13.58
#